data_AF-A0AA37IFK7-F1
#
_entry.id   AF-A0AA37IFK7-F1
#
_cell.length_a   1.000
_cell.length_b   1.000
_cell.length_c   1.000
_cell.angle_alpha   90.00
_cell.angle_beta   90.00
_cell.angle_gamma   90.00
#
_symmetry.space_group_name_H-M   'P 1'
#
loop_
_entity.id
_entity.type
_entity.pdbx_description
1 polymer ?
#
loop_
_entity_poly.entity_id
_entity_poly.type
_entity_poly.pdbx_seq_one_letter_code
_entity_poly.pdbx_strand_id
1 'polypeptide(L)'
;MDWTKVAATIGAKAPLLAGLIGGPVGLGVSTAAAIISHALGTPSDPDVVETALNDPAALDKISQAENANSLQLQQLVVAAAQARLSFEADMARIAAGDRADARAMGIANKDWVPKVLAMCVTAGFFGILLLMALRALPEPNRDLVNVVVGALGTAWISIIGYYFGTSAGSMRKTELLAQPSVPITSETAVTLRDPAPSSAGRDQTGASIDHAPRTFVPGGQGPIFTGAS
;
A
#
# COMPACT_ATOMS: atom_id res chain seq x y z
N MET A 1 17.45 14.31 33.09
CA MET A 1 17.21 12.90 32.71
C MET A 1 15.74 12.73 32.31
N ASP A 2 15.28 11.51 32.02
CA ASP A 2 13.98 11.27 31.38
C ASP A 2 12.82 11.17 32.38
N TRP A 3 11.81 12.02 32.20
CA TRP A 3 10.50 11.92 32.85
C TRP A 3 9.85 10.52 32.69
N THR A 4 10.26 9.75 31.69
CA THR A 4 9.87 8.36 31.49
C THR A 4 10.21 7.46 32.68
N LYS A 5 11.36 7.67 33.34
CA LYS A 5 11.74 6.87 34.52
C LYS A 5 10.86 7.21 35.72
N VAL A 6 10.60 8.50 35.94
CA VAL A 6 9.67 9.00 36.95
C VAL A 6 8.28 8.38 36.74
N ALA A 7 7.78 8.35 35.52
CA ALA A 7 6.51 7.71 35.17
C ALA A 7 6.49 6.21 35.48
N ALA A 8 7.58 5.49 35.18
CA ALA A 8 7.70 4.06 35.47
C ALA A 8 7.65 3.77 36.97
N THR A 9 8.31 4.59 37.79
CA THR A 9 8.34 4.43 39.25
C THR A 9 6.98 4.72 39.91
N ILE A 10 6.26 5.73 39.44
CA ILE A 10 4.96 6.12 40.03
C ILE A 10 3.76 5.38 39.45
N GLY A 11 3.92 4.67 38.34
CA GLY A 11 2.81 4.07 37.57
C GLY A 11 1.90 3.13 38.36
N ALA A 12 2.39 2.48 39.41
CA ALA A 12 1.58 1.60 40.26
C ALA A 12 0.71 2.34 41.30
N LYS A 13 1.10 3.57 41.69
CA LYS A 13 0.47 4.36 42.76
C LYS A 13 -0.27 5.59 42.24
N ALA A 14 0.12 6.05 41.06
CA ALA A 14 -0.36 7.26 40.40
C ALA A 14 -0.43 7.06 38.87
N PRO A 15 -1.36 6.20 38.39
CA PRO A 15 -1.48 5.84 36.98
C PRO A 15 -1.87 7.00 36.06
N LEU A 16 -2.68 7.96 36.51
CA LEU A 16 -3.07 9.11 35.67
C LEU A 16 -1.90 10.06 35.46
N LEU A 17 -1.14 10.37 36.51
CA LEU A 17 0.07 11.19 36.40
C LEU A 17 1.13 10.49 35.55
N ALA A 18 1.33 9.19 35.73
CA ALA A 18 2.23 8.40 34.88
C ALA A 18 1.78 8.40 33.41
N GLY A 19 0.48 8.24 33.13
CA GLY A 19 -0.08 8.25 31.78
C GLY A 19 0.05 9.60 31.07
N LEU A 20 0.00 10.70 31.82
CA LEU A 20 0.26 12.04 31.28
C LEU A 20 1.73 12.28 30.97
N ILE A 21 2.64 11.72 31.76
CA ILE A 21 4.08 11.80 31.52
C ILE A 21 4.51 10.87 30.36
N GLY A 22 3.98 9.65 30.31
CA GLY A 22 4.17 8.70 29.21
C GLY A 22 3.31 9.00 27.96
N GLY A 23 2.53 10.08 28.01
CA GLY A 23 1.71 10.59 26.91
C GLY A 23 2.54 11.18 25.76
N PRO A 24 1.92 11.72 24.68
CA PRO A 24 2.67 12.43 23.65
C PRO A 24 3.43 13.57 24.33
N VAL A 25 4.71 13.67 23.99
CA VAL A 25 5.61 14.66 24.57
C VAL A 25 4.97 16.05 24.46
N GLY A 26 4.73 16.71 25.60
CA GLY A 26 4.26 18.09 25.67
C GLY A 26 2.83 18.32 26.15
N LEU A 27 1.90 17.35 26.04
CA LEU A 27 0.50 17.59 26.43
C LEU A 27 0.21 17.34 27.91
N GLY A 28 0.91 16.39 28.55
CA GLY A 28 0.66 16.01 29.95
C GLY A 28 1.86 16.15 30.88
N VAL A 29 3.08 16.19 30.33
CA VAL A 29 4.32 16.14 31.12
C VAL A 29 4.46 17.35 32.04
N SER A 30 4.17 18.56 31.55
CA SER A 30 4.31 19.80 32.35
C SER A 30 3.32 19.87 33.50
N THR A 31 2.05 19.50 33.27
CA THR A 31 1.02 19.46 34.31
C THR A 31 1.31 18.38 35.35
N ALA A 32 1.70 17.18 34.90
CA ALA A 32 2.06 16.10 35.82
C ALA A 32 3.32 16.44 36.63
N ALA A 33 4.34 17.03 35.98
CA ALA A 33 5.54 17.51 36.64
C ALA A 33 5.24 18.56 37.73
N ALA A 34 4.35 19.51 37.45
CA ALA A 34 3.95 20.54 38.40
C ALA A 34 3.17 19.97 39.60
N ILE A 35 2.29 18.98 39.37
CA ILE A 35 1.54 18.33 40.45
C ILE A 35 2.48 17.51 41.35
N ILE A 36 3.41 16.77 40.74
CA ILE A 36 4.38 15.95 41.47
C ILE A 36 5.36 16.82 42.26
N SER A 37 5.90 17.88 41.66
CA SER A 37 6.83 18.79 42.31
C SER A 37 6.16 19.54 43.46
N HIS A 38 4.90 19.95 43.30
CA HIS A 38 4.12 20.57 44.37
C HIS A 38 3.82 19.59 45.52
N ALA A 39 3.48 18.34 45.20
CA ALA A 39 3.22 17.30 46.21
C ALA A 39 4.47 16.93 47.03
N LEU A 40 5.64 16.95 46.39
CA LEU A 40 6.93 16.61 47.02
C LEU A 40 7.62 17.83 47.66
N GLY A 41 7.22 19.05 47.31
CA GLY A 41 7.90 20.28 47.72
C GLY A 41 9.27 20.44 47.06
N THR A 42 9.48 19.85 45.88
CA THR A 42 10.74 19.86 45.14
C THR A 42 10.66 20.78 43.92
N PRO A 43 11.81 21.26 43.39
CA PRO A 43 11.86 21.85 42.06
C PRO A 43 11.24 20.92 40.99
N SER A 44 10.65 21.51 39.95
CA SER A 44 10.08 20.78 38.80
C SER A 44 11.17 20.28 37.85
N ASP A 45 12.12 19.54 38.41
CA ASP A 45 13.27 18.97 37.72
C ASP A 45 13.21 17.44 37.84
N PRO A 46 13.25 16.70 36.71
CA PRO A 46 13.14 15.24 36.72
C PRO A 46 14.18 14.56 37.64
N ASP A 47 15.40 15.10 37.75
CA ASP A 47 16.48 14.47 38.50
C ASP A 47 16.26 14.60 40.03
N VAL A 48 15.70 15.74 40.44
CA VAL A 48 15.38 16.02 41.85
C VAL A 48 14.14 15.24 42.30
N VAL A 49 13.14 15.14 41.42
CA VAL A 49 11.93 14.34 41.66
C VAL A 49 12.27 12.85 41.73
N GLU A 50 13.13 12.33 40.84
CA GLU A 50 13.59 10.94 40.88
C GLU A 50 14.33 10.63 42.19
N THR A 51 15.17 11.55 42.66
CA THR A 51 15.87 11.39 43.95
C THR A 51 14.89 11.36 45.13
N ALA A 52 13.88 12.23 45.11
CA ALA A 52 12.84 12.29 46.14
C ALA A 52 11.92 11.06 46.15
N LEU A 53 11.76 10.39 45.00
CA LEU A 53 10.97 9.17 44.85
C LEU A 53 11.58 7.92 45.50
N ASN A 54 12.83 7.99 45.97
CA ASN A 54 13.46 6.89 46.73
C ASN A 54 12.85 6.71 48.14
N ASP A 55 12.14 7.72 48.66
CA ASP A 55 11.42 7.63 49.93
C ASP A 55 10.03 7.01 49.72
N PRO A 56 9.66 5.91 50.40
CA PRO A 56 8.31 5.35 50.34
C PRO A 56 7.20 6.37 50.63
N ALA A 57 7.45 7.36 51.51
CA ALA A 57 6.47 8.39 51.84
C ALA A 57 6.21 9.37 50.69
N ALA A 58 7.13 9.50 49.73
CA ALA A 58 6.96 10.31 48.53
C ALA A 58 5.88 9.74 47.61
N LEU A 59 5.83 8.41 47.47
CA LEU A 59 4.83 7.73 46.64
C LEU A 59 3.41 7.91 47.16
N ASP A 60 3.24 7.90 48.49
CA ASP A 60 1.92 8.11 49.11
C ASP A 60 1.45 9.56 48.95
N LYS A 61 2.35 10.54 49.00
CA LYS A 61 2.02 11.95 48.71
C LYS A 61 1.59 12.15 47.26
N ILE A 62 2.26 11.50 46.31
CA ILE A 62 1.89 11.57 44.89
C ILE A 62 0.53 10.90 44.65
N SER A 63 0.28 9.75 45.29
CA SER A 63 -1.02 9.09 45.21
C SER A 63 -2.14 9.98 45.78
N GLN A 64 -1.89 10.67 46.90
CA GLN A 64 -2.83 11.66 47.43
C GLN A 64 -3.05 12.84 46.47
N ALA A 65 -1.99 13.33 45.83
CA ALA A 65 -2.08 14.41 44.84
C ALA A 65 -2.85 13.99 43.58
N GLU A 66 -2.69 12.75 43.12
CA GLU A 66 -3.50 12.19 42.04
C GLU A 66 -4.97 12.09 42.44
N ASN A 67 -5.26 11.54 43.62
CA ASN A 67 -6.64 11.42 44.11
C ASN A 67 -7.32 12.80 44.22
N ALA A 68 -6.60 13.81 44.72
CA ALA A 68 -7.09 15.18 44.84
C ALA A 68 -7.40 15.83 43.47
N ASN A 69 -6.69 15.44 42.40
CA ASN A 69 -6.83 16.01 41.06
C ASN A 69 -7.41 15.02 40.04
N SER A 70 -7.96 13.89 40.49
CA SER A 70 -8.32 12.73 39.67
C SER A 70 -9.24 13.08 38.50
N LEU A 71 -10.26 13.90 38.74
CA LEU A 71 -11.20 14.34 37.71
C LEU A 71 -10.51 15.18 36.62
N GLN A 72 -9.66 16.13 37.02
CA GLN A 72 -8.94 17.01 36.09
C GLN A 72 -7.92 16.21 35.27
N LEU A 73 -7.18 15.31 35.93
CA LEU A 73 -6.23 14.43 35.28
C LEU A 73 -6.92 13.50 34.28
N GLN A 74 -8.07 12.93 34.63
CA GLN A 74 -8.85 12.08 33.73
C GLN A 74 -9.35 12.84 32.50
N GLN A 75 -9.84 14.07 32.67
CA GLN A 75 -10.21 14.94 31.54
C GLN A 75 -9.03 15.21 30.62
N LEU A 76 -7.85 15.47 31.18
CA LEU A 76 -6.65 15.76 30.42
C LEU A 76 -6.12 14.52 29.68
N VAL A 77 -6.21 13.33 30.28
CA VAL A 77 -5.92 12.05 29.62
C VAL A 77 -6.88 11.80 28.46
N VAL A 78 -8.18 12.04 28.64
CA VAL A 78 -9.18 11.88 27.58
C VAL A 78 -8.94 12.88 26.44
N ALA A 79 -8.66 14.15 26.76
CA ALA A 79 -8.33 15.17 25.76
C ALA A 79 -7.06 14.80 24.97
N ALA A 80 -6.02 14.32 25.65
CA ALA A 80 -4.81 13.85 25.00
C ALA A 80 -5.06 12.62 24.10
N ALA A 81 -5.90 11.68 24.54
CA ALA A 81 -6.29 10.52 23.74
C ALA A 81 -7.11 10.92 22.50
N GLN A 82 -8.04 11.87 22.64
CA GLN A 82 -8.81 12.40 21.51
C GLN A 82 -7.91 13.11 20.49
N ALA A 83 -6.97 13.94 20.95
CA ALA A 83 -6.01 14.62 20.09
C ALA A 83 -5.11 13.63 19.31
N ARG A 84 -4.73 12.49 19.93
CA ARG A 84 -4.02 11.41 19.23
C ARG A 84 -4.87 10.81 18.11
N LEU A 85 -6.11 10.43 18.43
CA LEU A 85 -7.01 9.81 17.47
C LEU A 85 -7.33 10.75 16.30
N SER A 86 -7.54 12.04 16.56
CA SER A 86 -7.78 13.02 15.49
C SER A 86 -6.55 13.20 14.60
N PHE A 87 -5.35 13.31 15.19
CA PHE A 87 -4.12 13.42 14.42
C PHE A 87 -3.87 12.18 13.54
N GLU A 88 -4.09 10.99 14.08
CA GLU A 88 -3.98 9.73 13.34
C GLU A 88 -5.01 9.67 12.20
N ALA A 89 -6.26 10.06 12.46
CA ALA A 89 -7.30 10.13 11.44
C ALA A 89 -6.96 11.12 10.32
N ASP A 90 -6.42 12.29 10.66
CA ASP A 90 -5.99 13.30 9.70
C ASP A 90 -4.82 12.80 8.86
N MET A 91 -3.83 12.14 9.47
CA MET A 91 -2.72 11.51 8.75
C MET A 91 -3.21 10.42 7.80
N ALA A 92 -4.12 9.55 8.26
CA ALA A 92 -4.71 8.52 7.42
C ALA A 92 -5.51 9.12 6.25
N ARG A 93 -6.25 10.21 6.50
CA ARG A 93 -7.00 10.94 5.48
C ARG A 93 -6.08 11.59 4.45
N ILE A 94 -5.00 12.23 4.88
CA ILE A 94 -4.01 12.84 3.97
C ILE A 94 -3.35 11.75 3.12
N ALA A 95 -2.93 10.63 3.72
CA ALA A 95 -2.35 9.51 2.98
C ALA A 95 -3.34 8.86 2.00
N ALA A 96 -4.63 8.77 2.37
CA ALA A 96 -5.68 8.29 1.47
C ALA A 96 -5.94 9.27 0.31
N GLY A 97 -5.94 10.58 0.60
CA GLY A 97 -6.07 11.66 -0.38
C GLY A 97 -4.92 11.66 -1.39
N ASP A 98 -3.68 11.58 -0.92
CA ASP A 98 -2.49 11.53 -1.78
C ASP A 98 -2.52 10.33 -2.75
N ARG A 99 -2.94 9.15 -2.26
CA ARG A 99 -3.15 7.97 -3.13
C ARG A 99 -4.33 8.12 -4.10
N ALA A 100 -5.36 8.88 -3.74
CA ALA A 100 -6.49 9.14 -4.62
C ALA A 100 -6.10 10.13 -5.72
N ASP A 101 -5.39 11.20 -5.35
CA ASP A 101 -4.87 12.22 -6.26
C ASP A 101 -3.82 11.64 -7.21
N ALA A 102 -2.94 10.75 -6.75
CA ALA A 102 -1.99 10.04 -7.61
C ALA A 102 -2.72 9.18 -8.67
N ARG A 103 -3.83 8.52 -8.31
CA ARG A 103 -4.66 7.78 -9.27
C ARG A 103 -5.42 8.71 -10.20
N ALA A 104 -5.93 9.83 -9.67
CA ALA A 104 -6.64 10.83 -10.46
C ALA A 104 -5.71 11.50 -11.48
N MET A 105 -4.47 11.81 -11.13
CA MET A 105 -3.44 12.33 -12.03
C MET A 105 -3.18 11.39 -13.21
N GLY A 106 -3.11 10.06 -12.96
CA GLY A 106 -2.95 9.06 -14.03
C GLY A 106 -4.13 8.95 -15.00
N ILE A 107 -5.33 9.35 -14.57
CA ILE A 107 -6.56 9.29 -15.38
C ILE A 107 -6.87 10.66 -16.03
N ALA A 108 -6.59 11.76 -15.33
CA ALA A 108 -6.86 13.13 -15.75
C ALA A 108 -5.87 13.61 -16.81
N ASN A 109 -4.64 13.08 -16.83
CA ASN A 109 -3.71 13.28 -17.94
C ASN A 109 -4.14 12.45 -19.15
N LYS A 110 -5.33 12.76 -19.67
CA LYS A 110 -5.92 12.20 -20.87
C LYS A 110 -5.11 12.73 -22.04
N ASP A 111 -3.93 12.14 -22.24
CA ASP A 111 -2.95 12.57 -23.22
C ASP A 111 -3.63 12.69 -24.59
N TRP A 112 -3.84 13.95 -24.98
CA TRP A 112 -4.34 14.32 -26.30
C TRP A 112 -3.26 14.12 -27.37
N VAL A 113 -2.00 13.99 -26.94
CA VAL A 113 -0.82 13.78 -27.77
C VAL A 113 -0.96 12.55 -28.67
N PRO A 114 -1.26 11.32 -28.17
CA PRO A 114 -1.53 10.17 -29.03
C PRO A 114 -2.64 10.41 -30.07
N LYS A 115 -3.70 11.16 -29.72
CA LYS A 115 -4.83 11.40 -30.62
C LYS A 115 -4.45 12.32 -31.77
N VAL A 116 -3.73 13.40 -31.45
CA VAL A 116 -3.19 14.33 -32.44
C VAL A 116 -2.17 13.62 -33.34
N LEU A 117 -1.28 12.81 -32.75
CA LEU A 117 -0.30 12.04 -33.52
C LEU A 117 -0.99 11.06 -34.49
N ALA A 118 -2.01 10.34 -34.02
CA ALA A 118 -2.77 9.40 -34.84
C ALA A 118 -3.51 10.11 -36.00
N MET A 119 -4.11 11.28 -35.74
CA MET A 119 -4.73 12.12 -36.77
C MET A 119 -3.70 12.60 -37.80
N CYS A 120 -2.56 13.12 -37.37
CA CYS A 120 -1.49 13.59 -38.26
C CYS A 120 -0.95 12.47 -39.15
N VAL A 121 -0.67 11.29 -38.59
CA VAL A 121 -0.15 10.14 -39.34
C VAL A 121 -1.21 9.61 -40.32
N THR A 122 -2.47 9.53 -39.90
CA THR A 122 -3.58 9.10 -40.76
C THR A 122 -3.78 10.07 -41.92
N ALA A 123 -3.78 11.38 -41.67
CA ALA A 123 -3.89 12.41 -42.70
C ALA A 123 -2.70 12.38 -43.67
N GLY A 124 -1.48 12.19 -43.17
CA GLY A 124 -0.27 12.05 -44.01
C GLY A 124 -0.31 10.81 -44.89
N PHE A 125 -0.75 9.67 -44.36
CA PHE A 125 -0.87 8.42 -45.11
C PHE A 125 -1.90 8.54 -46.24
N PHE A 126 -3.13 8.97 -45.95
CA PHE A 126 -4.16 9.15 -46.98
C PHE A 126 -3.82 10.29 -47.95
N GLY A 127 -3.14 11.34 -47.49
CA GLY A 127 -2.67 12.43 -48.35
C GLY A 127 -1.66 11.97 -49.40
N ILE A 128 -0.70 11.13 -49.00
CA ILE A 128 0.27 10.53 -49.95
C ILE A 128 -0.43 9.59 -50.93
N LEU A 129 -1.36 8.74 -50.45
CA LEU A 129 -2.14 7.86 -51.33
C LEU A 129 -2.96 8.65 -52.36
N LEU A 130 -3.61 9.73 -51.94
CA LEU A 130 -4.41 10.58 -52.82
C LEU A 130 -3.53 11.35 -53.82
N LEU A 131 -2.34 11.80 -53.40
CA LEU A 131 -1.37 12.44 -54.28
C LEU A 131 -0.83 11.47 -55.34
N MET A 132 -0.54 10.22 -54.96
CA MET A 132 -0.17 9.14 -55.89
C MET A 132 -1.32 8.75 -56.82
N ALA A 133 -2.57 8.87 -56.38
CA ALA A 133 -3.74 8.59 -57.22
C ALA A 133 -3.99 9.69 -58.27
N LEU A 134 -3.69 10.96 -57.94
CA LEU A 134 -3.93 12.11 -58.81
C LEU A 134 -2.74 12.52 -59.70
N ARG A 135 -1.51 12.12 -59.34
CA ARG A 135 -0.28 12.46 -60.07
C ARG A 135 0.54 11.21 -60.39
N ALA A 136 0.92 11.05 -61.65
CA ALA A 136 1.85 10.00 -62.05
C ALA A 136 3.24 10.26 -61.44
N LEU A 137 3.80 9.25 -60.78
CA LEU A 137 5.11 9.31 -60.15
C LEU A 137 6.24 9.26 -61.20
N PRO A 138 7.31 10.04 -61.06
CA PRO A 138 8.52 9.89 -61.87
C PRO A 138 9.13 8.49 -61.69
N GLU A 139 9.40 7.80 -62.80
CA GLU A 139 10.04 6.46 -62.84
C GLU A 139 11.24 6.28 -61.90
N PRO A 140 12.19 7.24 -61.77
CA PRO A 140 13.37 7.07 -60.93
C PRO A 140 13.09 6.94 -59.42
N ASN A 141 11.93 7.41 -58.95
CA ASN A 141 11.61 7.51 -57.52
C ASN A 141 10.52 6.52 -57.08
N ARG A 142 9.94 5.75 -58.01
CA ARG A 142 8.76 4.92 -57.78
C ARG A 142 9.00 3.83 -56.73
N ASP A 143 10.13 3.15 -56.81
CA ASP A 143 10.48 2.07 -55.86
C ASP A 143 10.72 2.62 -54.45
N LEU A 144 11.42 3.75 -54.34
CA LEU A 144 11.65 4.41 -53.06
C LEU A 144 10.33 4.85 -52.41
N VAL A 145 9.43 5.45 -53.19
CA VAL A 145 8.11 5.89 -52.71
C VAL A 145 7.26 4.68 -52.26
N ASN A 146 7.26 3.59 -53.02
CA ASN A 146 6.51 2.38 -52.65
C ASN A 146 7.03 1.74 -51.35
N VAL A 147 8.35 1.72 -51.13
CA VAL A 147 8.96 1.23 -49.87
C VAL A 147 8.54 2.11 -48.69
N VAL A 148 8.61 3.43 -48.83
CA VAL A 148 8.22 4.39 -47.78
C VAL A 148 6.72 4.29 -47.48
N VAL A 149 5.87 4.16 -48.49
CA VAL A 149 4.41 3.96 -48.32
C VAL A 149 4.11 2.65 -47.60
N GLY A 150 4.84 1.57 -47.91
CA GLY A 150 4.73 0.31 -47.19
C GLY A 150 5.06 0.44 -45.70
N ALA A 151 6.16 1.11 -45.36
CA ALA A 151 6.55 1.39 -43.97
C ALA A 151 5.54 2.30 -43.24
N LEU A 152 4.95 3.27 -43.95
CA LEU A 152 3.90 4.12 -43.38
C LEU A 152 2.61 3.33 -43.12
N GLY A 153 2.26 2.38 -44.00
CA GLY A 153 1.13 1.48 -43.83
C GLY A 153 1.26 0.57 -42.60
N THR A 154 2.45 0.03 -42.31
CA THR A 154 2.69 -0.78 -41.11
C THR A 154 2.62 0.06 -39.82
N ALA A 155 3.10 1.30 -39.85
CA ALA A 155 2.95 2.24 -38.74
C ALA A 155 1.47 2.57 -38.48
N TRP A 156 0.67 2.77 -39.54
CA TRP A 156 -0.77 3.01 -39.44
C TRP A 156 -1.52 1.82 -38.82
N ILE A 157 -1.23 0.59 -39.24
CA ILE A 157 -1.79 -0.63 -38.62
C ILE A 157 -1.45 -0.71 -37.13
N SER A 158 -0.22 -0.35 -36.75
CA SER A 158 0.21 -0.33 -35.34
C SER A 158 -0.55 0.70 -34.51
N ILE A 159 -0.85 1.87 -35.08
CA ILE A 159 -1.68 2.91 -34.43
C ILE A 159 -3.11 2.42 -34.21
N ILE A 160 -3.71 1.76 -35.20
CA ILE A 160 -5.03 1.12 -35.05
C ILE A 160 -4.98 0.06 -33.95
N GLY A 161 -3.95 -0.79 -33.93
CA GLY A 161 -3.77 -1.80 -32.89
C GLY A 161 -3.66 -1.21 -31.48
N TYR A 162 -2.97 -0.09 -31.31
CA TYR A 162 -2.90 0.64 -30.04
C TYR A 162 -4.28 1.17 -29.61
N TYR A 163 -5.00 1.85 -30.52
CA TYR A 163 -6.28 2.46 -30.18
C TYR A 163 -7.42 1.45 -29.94
N PHE A 164 -7.52 0.43 -30.78
CA PHE A 164 -8.59 -0.56 -30.71
C PHE A 164 -8.23 -1.78 -29.85
N GLY A 165 -6.94 -2.06 -29.63
CA GLY A 165 -6.48 -3.20 -28.84
C GLY A 165 -6.14 -2.86 -27.39
N THR A 166 -5.32 -1.83 -27.14
CA THR A 166 -4.79 -1.58 -25.78
C THR A 166 -5.60 -0.54 -25.00
N SER A 167 -6.20 0.45 -25.66
CA SER A 167 -6.97 1.51 -24.98
C SER A 167 -8.30 1.01 -24.39
N ALA A 168 -9.07 0.21 -25.14
CA ALA A 168 -10.31 -0.40 -24.64
C ALA A 168 -10.05 -1.54 -23.64
N GLY A 169 -9.00 -2.34 -23.87
CA GLY A 169 -8.63 -3.46 -23.01
C GLY A 169 -8.10 -3.05 -21.64
N SER A 170 -7.36 -1.93 -21.56
CA SER A 170 -6.84 -1.41 -20.29
C SER A 170 -7.97 -0.92 -19.38
N MET A 171 -8.90 -0.12 -19.91
CA MET A 171 -10.06 0.35 -19.15
C MET A 171 -10.94 -0.80 -18.63
N ARG A 172 -11.20 -1.81 -19.47
CA ARG A 172 -11.95 -3.02 -19.08
C ARG A 172 -11.26 -3.80 -17.95
N LYS A 173 -9.93 -3.95 -18.01
CA LYS A 173 -9.15 -4.63 -16.96
C LYS A 173 -9.14 -3.83 -15.66
N THR A 174 -8.97 -2.51 -15.72
CA THR A 174 -9.03 -1.65 -14.54
C THR A 174 -10.43 -1.69 -13.89
N GLU A 175 -11.49 -1.71 -14.69
CA GLU A 175 -12.87 -1.84 -14.21
C GLU A 175 -13.13 -3.21 -13.55
N LEU A 176 -12.67 -4.31 -14.16
CA LEU A 176 -12.79 -5.65 -13.60
C LEU A 176 -11.96 -5.86 -12.32
N LEU A 177 -10.83 -5.17 -12.18
CA LEU A 177 -10.03 -5.16 -10.96
C LEU A 177 -10.60 -4.23 -9.88
N ALA A 178 -11.38 -3.22 -10.27
CA ALA A 178 -12.03 -2.28 -9.36
C ALA A 178 -13.37 -2.79 -8.82
N GLN A 179 -13.99 -3.77 -9.47
CA GLN A 179 -15.16 -4.47 -8.93
C GLN A 179 -14.70 -5.56 -7.94
N PRO A 180 -14.97 -5.44 -6.63
CA PRO A 180 -14.72 -6.52 -5.69
C PRO A 180 -15.76 -7.61 -5.96
N SER A 181 -15.40 -8.62 -6.74
CA SER A 181 -16.33 -9.67 -7.15
C SER A 181 -16.64 -10.70 -6.05
N VAL A 182 -16.08 -10.56 -4.85
CA VAL A 182 -16.52 -11.31 -3.66
C VAL A 182 -16.34 -10.43 -2.42
N PRO A 183 -17.40 -10.07 -1.67
CA PRO A 183 -17.23 -9.49 -0.34
C PRO A 183 -16.49 -10.52 0.53
N ILE A 184 -15.33 -10.16 1.08
CA ILE A 184 -14.63 -10.97 2.09
C ILE A 184 -15.48 -10.91 3.37
N THR A 185 -16.55 -11.70 3.41
CA THR A 185 -17.26 -12.01 4.65
C THR A 185 -16.43 -13.02 5.42
N SER A 186 -16.38 -12.86 6.74
CA SER A 186 -15.61 -13.69 7.67
C SER A 186 -15.86 -15.21 7.54
N GLU A 187 -16.97 -15.63 6.91
CA GLU A 187 -17.24 -17.04 6.63
C GLU A 187 -16.29 -17.66 5.58
N THR A 188 -15.85 -16.93 4.55
CA THR A 188 -15.00 -17.49 3.48
C THR A 188 -13.53 -17.65 3.90
N ALA A 189 -13.11 -16.92 4.93
CA ALA A 189 -11.76 -17.02 5.49
C ALA A 189 -11.56 -18.30 6.32
N VAL A 190 -12.64 -18.89 6.84
CA VAL A 190 -12.60 -20.09 7.70
C VAL A 190 -12.48 -21.39 6.88
N THR A 191 -12.95 -21.41 5.64
CA THR A 191 -12.89 -22.60 4.76
C THR A 191 -11.52 -22.89 4.14
N LEU A 192 -10.55 -21.99 4.23
CA LEU A 192 -9.15 -22.24 3.82
C LEU A 192 -8.27 -22.81 4.94
N ARG A 193 -8.83 -23.01 6.15
CA ARG A 193 -8.16 -23.61 7.32
C ARG A 193 -8.71 -24.99 7.65
N ASP A 194 -9.28 -25.71 6.67
CA ASP A 194 -9.58 -27.12 6.90
C ASP A 194 -8.29 -27.94 6.82
N PRO A 195 -7.89 -28.69 7.86
CA PRO A 195 -6.79 -29.63 7.74
C PRO A 195 -7.20 -30.71 6.74
N ALA A 196 -6.32 -31.01 5.78
CA ALA A 196 -6.53 -32.08 4.82
C ALA A 196 -7.03 -33.35 5.53
N PRO A 197 -8.11 -34.00 5.04
CA PRO A 197 -8.59 -35.22 5.67
C PRO A 197 -7.49 -36.27 5.63
N SER A 198 -7.12 -36.76 6.82
CA SER A 198 -6.21 -37.88 7.01
C SER A 198 -6.63 -39.06 6.14
N SER A 199 -5.75 -39.51 5.26
CA SER A 199 -5.94 -40.67 4.40
C SER A 199 -6.05 -41.95 5.23
N ALA A 200 -7.28 -42.29 5.65
CA ALA A 200 -7.59 -43.58 6.23
C ALA A 200 -7.92 -44.58 5.12
N GLY A 201 -7.07 -45.62 5.02
CA GLY A 201 -7.36 -46.95 4.48
C GLY A 201 -8.11 -47.05 3.15
N ARG A 202 -7.37 -47.22 2.04
CA ARG A 202 -7.90 -47.91 0.86
C ARG A 202 -6.97 -49.05 0.50
N ASP A 203 -7.50 -50.26 0.60
CA ASP A 203 -6.85 -51.53 0.33
C ASP A 203 -6.11 -51.55 -1.01
N GLN A 204 -4.92 -52.14 -0.96
CA GLN A 204 -4.12 -52.50 -2.12
C GLN A 204 -4.82 -53.63 -2.89
N THR A 205 -5.20 -53.39 -4.14
CA THR A 205 -5.17 -54.43 -5.18
C THR A 205 -4.98 -53.80 -6.56
N GLY A 206 -3.83 -54.08 -7.18
CA GLY A 206 -3.67 -54.14 -8.64
C GLY A 206 -3.23 -52.88 -9.38
N ALA A 207 -1.95 -52.88 -9.78
CA ALA A 207 -1.32 -52.26 -10.96
C ALA A 207 -0.19 -51.28 -10.64
N SER A 208 1.03 -51.84 -10.62
CA SER A 208 2.31 -51.14 -10.53
C SER A 208 2.59 -50.35 -11.82
N ILE A 209 2.66 -49.01 -11.72
CA ILE A 209 3.35 -48.17 -12.69
C ILE A 209 4.37 -47.33 -11.92
N ASP A 210 5.64 -47.72 -12.03
CA ASP A 210 6.78 -46.97 -11.51
C ASP A 210 6.90 -45.62 -12.24
N HIS A 211 6.83 -44.53 -11.47
CA HIS A 211 7.34 -43.23 -11.90
C HIS A 211 8.31 -42.69 -10.86
N ALA A 212 9.58 -43.08 -11.05
CA ALA A 212 10.72 -42.38 -10.47
C ALA A 212 10.79 -40.93 -11.00
N PRO A 213 11.20 -39.95 -10.18
CA PRO A 213 11.29 -38.55 -10.59
C PRO A 213 12.38 -38.35 -11.64
N ARG A 214 12.00 -37.86 -12.82
CA ARG A 214 12.95 -37.55 -13.92
C ARG A 214 13.68 -36.25 -13.62
N THR A 215 14.96 -36.35 -13.31
CA THR A 215 15.89 -35.23 -13.18
C THR A 215 16.15 -34.60 -14.55
N PHE A 216 15.78 -33.34 -14.74
CA PHE A 216 16.03 -32.59 -15.97
C PHE A 216 17.49 -32.08 -15.94
N VAL A 217 18.35 -32.60 -16.82
CA VAL A 217 19.72 -32.09 -17.01
C VAL A 217 19.72 -31.08 -18.17
N PRO A 218 20.16 -29.83 -17.97
CA PRO A 218 20.20 -28.84 -19.04
C PRO A 218 21.29 -29.18 -20.06
N GLY A 219 20.91 -29.44 -21.32
CA GLY A 219 21.84 -29.58 -22.44
C GLY A 219 21.66 -30.79 -23.38
N GLY A 220 20.71 -31.69 -23.13
CA GLY A 220 20.46 -32.85 -23.99
C GLY A 220 19.30 -32.64 -24.96
N GLN A 221 19.51 -32.89 -26.26
CA GLN A 221 18.46 -32.91 -27.28
C GLN A 221 17.31 -33.86 -26.87
N GLY A 222 16.08 -33.37 -26.93
CA GLY A 222 14.89 -34.16 -26.60
C GLY A 222 14.64 -35.30 -27.59
N PRO A 223 14.00 -36.40 -27.16
CA PRO A 223 13.82 -37.59 -27.99
C PRO A 223 12.86 -37.34 -29.16
N ILE A 224 13.31 -37.74 -30.34
CA ILE A 224 12.57 -37.69 -31.61
C ILE A 224 11.52 -38.80 -31.61
N PHE A 225 10.25 -38.44 -31.77
CA PHE A 225 9.15 -39.39 -31.94
C PHE A 225 9.15 -39.91 -33.39
N THR A 226 9.61 -41.14 -33.58
CA THR A 226 9.37 -41.90 -34.82
C THR A 226 8.08 -42.70 -34.60
N GLY A 227 6.97 -42.23 -35.16
CA GLY A 227 5.71 -42.96 -35.17
C GLY A 227 5.70 -44.00 -36.28
N ALA A 228 5.40 -45.26 -35.95
CA ALA A 228 4.99 -46.27 -36.89
C ALA A 228 3.68 -46.90 -36.42
N SER A 229 2.75 -46.90 -37.38
CA SER A 229 1.43 -47.53 -37.54
C SER A 229 1.12 -48.79 -36.75
#